data_AF-A0A8H8BU60-F1
#
_entry.id   AF-A0A8H8BU60-F1
#
_cell.length_a   1.000
_cell.length_b   1.000
_cell.length_c   1.000
_cell.angle_alpha   90.00
_cell.angle_beta   90.00
_cell.angle_gamma   90.00
#
_symmetry.space_group_name_H-M   'P 1'
#
loop_
_entity.id
_entity.type
_entity.pdbx_description
1 polymer ?
#
loop_
_entity_poly.entity_id
_entity_poly.type
_entity_poly.pdbx_seq_one_letter_code
_entity_poly.pdbx_strand_id
1 'polypeptide(L)'
;MEGLLGNLAIDKKADEALEWTFISDSSTLDGATIPERRTIFKDWKKEKFSLENLYTTLPSPDYLIPLSTAMTPLYRFFIQVDEASLRSLIEAKCPDHCHTGEVNLVDTYWELMPEDLAALEDYVDEGLEAIDGCTQEDVGWMKIASWMLCPDFYARIGNDEDWWRNYVRPPETCYVF
;
A
#
# COMPACT_ATOMS: atom_id res chain seq x y z
N MET A 1 26.18 -13.41 -42.04
CA MET A 1 25.12 -12.42 -41.76
C MET A 1 23.87 -13.24 -41.46
N GLU A 2 23.81 -13.81 -40.27
CA GLU A 2 22.69 -14.63 -39.79
C GLU A 2 22.09 -13.88 -38.61
N GLY A 3 20.84 -13.45 -38.80
CA GLY A 3 20.12 -12.57 -37.88
C GLY A 3 19.61 -13.34 -36.67
N LEU A 4 19.91 -12.79 -35.50
CA LEU A 4 19.23 -13.08 -34.25
C LEU A 4 17.73 -12.77 -34.38
N LEU A 5 16.90 -13.81 -34.31
CA LEU A 5 15.53 -13.70 -33.80
C LEU A 5 15.31 -14.87 -32.84
N GLY A 6 15.93 -14.76 -31.67
CA GLY A 6 15.50 -15.54 -30.50
C GLY A 6 14.16 -14.97 -30.05
N ASN A 7 13.10 -15.75 -30.23
CA ASN A 7 11.77 -15.47 -29.69
C ASN A 7 11.90 -15.09 -28.21
N LEU A 8 11.59 -13.83 -27.89
CA LEU A 8 11.27 -13.41 -26.54
C LEU A 8 9.91 -14.05 -26.20
N ALA A 9 9.94 -15.31 -25.80
CA ALA A 9 8.87 -15.86 -24.99
C ALA A 9 8.94 -15.07 -23.66
N ILE A 10 8.08 -14.06 -23.53
CA ILE A 10 7.80 -13.48 -22.21
C ILE A 10 7.28 -14.64 -21.39
N ASP A 11 8.07 -15.01 -20.39
CA ASP A 11 7.99 -16.24 -19.64
C ASP A 11 6.62 -16.30 -18.94
N LYS A 12 5.81 -17.30 -19.29
CA LYS A 12 4.52 -17.62 -18.65
C LYS A 12 4.63 -17.80 -17.12
N LYS A 13 5.86 -17.89 -16.59
CA LYS A 13 6.16 -17.95 -15.16
C LYS A 13 5.89 -16.66 -14.37
N ALA A 14 5.88 -15.49 -14.99
CA ALA A 14 5.69 -14.25 -14.24
C ALA A 14 4.29 -14.18 -13.58
N ASP A 15 3.27 -14.67 -14.28
CA ASP A 15 1.89 -14.69 -13.77
C ASP A 15 1.68 -15.73 -12.65
N GLU A 16 2.50 -16.78 -12.62
CA GLU A 16 2.50 -17.79 -11.54
C GLU A 16 3.31 -17.33 -10.31
N ALA A 17 4.12 -16.28 -10.42
CA ALA A 17 5.04 -15.85 -9.37
C ALA A 17 4.46 -14.80 -8.41
N LEU A 18 3.30 -14.21 -8.72
CA LEU A 18 2.66 -13.18 -7.89
C LEU A 18 1.62 -13.80 -6.95
N GLU A 19 2.10 -14.46 -5.89
CA GLU A 19 1.22 -15.01 -4.85
C GLU A 19 0.83 -13.91 -3.85
N TRP A 20 -0.46 -13.56 -3.82
CA TRP A 20 -1.00 -12.64 -2.83
C TRP A 20 -1.13 -13.34 -1.48
N THR A 21 -0.54 -12.77 -0.43
CA THR A 21 -0.81 -13.21 0.95
C THR A 21 -2.10 -12.57 1.44
N PHE A 22 -3.14 -13.38 1.66
CA PHE A 22 -4.42 -12.92 2.18
C PHE A 22 -4.52 -13.16 3.69
N ILE A 23 -4.82 -12.11 4.46
CA ILE A 23 -5.00 -12.16 5.92
C ILE A 23 -6.45 -11.77 6.22
N SER A 24 -7.21 -12.65 6.87
CA SER A 24 -8.66 -12.48 7.12
C SER A 24 -9.11 -12.92 8.51
N ASP A 25 -8.21 -12.90 9.49
CA ASP A 25 -8.56 -13.22 10.86
C ASP A 25 -9.51 -12.16 11.46
N SER A 26 -10.81 -12.45 11.38
CA SER A 26 -11.88 -11.59 11.93
C SER A 26 -11.68 -11.24 13.42
N SER A 27 -11.03 -12.10 14.21
CA SER A 27 -10.84 -11.85 15.63
C SER A 27 -9.86 -10.72 15.93
N THR A 28 -8.97 -10.41 14.97
CA THR A 28 -7.96 -9.36 15.08
C THR A 28 -8.23 -8.17 14.17
N LEU A 29 -8.94 -8.35 13.05
CA LEU A 29 -9.17 -7.32 12.05
C LEU A 29 -10.54 -6.64 12.14
N ASP A 30 -11.56 -7.28 12.70
CA ASP A 30 -12.89 -6.67 12.79
C ASP A 30 -12.91 -5.55 13.81
N GLY A 31 -13.30 -4.34 13.38
CA GLY A 31 -13.30 -3.15 14.22
C GLY A 31 -11.92 -2.53 14.48
N ALA A 32 -10.83 -3.15 14.00
CA ALA A 32 -9.49 -2.60 14.11
C ALA A 32 -9.33 -1.32 13.28
N THR A 33 -8.77 -0.31 13.92
CA THR A 33 -8.39 0.98 13.32
C THR A 33 -7.20 0.81 12.36
N ILE A 34 -6.99 1.78 11.47
CA ILE A 34 -5.84 1.77 10.55
C ILE A 34 -4.50 1.66 11.30
N PRO A 35 -4.23 2.40 12.40
CA PRO A 35 -3.00 2.23 13.18
C PRO A 35 -2.79 0.82 13.76
N GLU A 36 -3.86 0.17 14.22
CA GLU A 36 -3.79 -1.21 14.72
C GLU A 36 -3.45 -2.18 13.60
N ARG A 37 -4.06 -2.02 12.42
CA ARG A 37 -3.75 -2.82 11.21
C ARG A 37 -2.30 -2.61 10.75
N ARG A 38 -1.78 -1.39 10.81
CA ARG A 38 -0.35 -1.10 10.53
C ARG A 38 0.55 -1.88 11.47
N THR A 39 0.20 -1.98 12.75
CA THR A 39 0.97 -2.74 13.75
C THR A 39 0.98 -4.23 13.41
N ILE A 40 -0.20 -4.81 13.13
CA ILE A 40 -0.32 -6.22 12.72
C ILE A 40 0.52 -6.51 11.47
N PHE A 41 0.45 -5.62 10.47
CA PHE A 41 1.23 -5.76 9.25
C PHE A 41 2.74 -5.65 9.49
N LYS A 42 3.18 -4.71 10.34
CA LYS A 42 4.60 -4.56 10.72
C LYS A 42 5.14 -5.84 11.35
N ASP A 43 4.33 -6.57 12.12
CA ASP A 43 4.74 -7.85 12.72
C ASP A 43 4.77 -8.99 11.71
N TRP A 44 3.74 -9.12 10.87
CA TRP A 44 3.73 -10.08 9.75
C TRP A 44 4.95 -9.88 8.82
N LYS A 45 5.27 -8.63 8.51
CA LYS A 45 6.41 -8.25 7.68
C LYS A 45 7.73 -8.76 8.27
N LYS A 46 7.97 -8.58 9.58
CA LYS A 46 9.21 -9.02 10.23
C LYS A 46 9.42 -10.53 10.06
N GLU A 47 8.36 -11.30 10.25
CA GLU A 47 8.38 -12.75 10.09
C GLU A 47 8.62 -13.14 8.61
N LYS A 48 7.81 -12.61 7.70
CA LYS A 48 7.87 -12.93 6.26
C LYS A 48 9.20 -12.53 5.63
N PHE A 49 9.68 -11.32 5.90
CA PHE A 49 10.96 -10.83 5.38
C PHE A 49 12.12 -11.72 5.82
N SER A 50 12.11 -12.17 7.08
CA SER A 50 13.15 -13.07 7.63
C SER A 50 13.16 -14.43 6.94
N LEU A 51 11.98 -14.97 6.58
CA LEU A 51 11.85 -16.24 5.86
C LEU A 51 12.29 -16.15 4.39
N GLU A 52 12.02 -15.04 3.72
CA GLU A 52 12.34 -14.86 2.30
C GLU A 52 13.82 -14.48 2.08
N ASN A 53 14.43 -13.82 3.06
CA ASN A 53 15.82 -13.36 3.00
C ASN A 53 16.72 -14.18 3.92
N LEU A 54 16.71 -15.50 3.78
CA LEU A 54 17.57 -16.42 4.55
C LEU A 54 19.07 -16.10 4.45
N TYR A 55 19.51 -15.36 3.42
CA TYR A 55 20.90 -14.92 3.24
C TYR A 55 21.22 -13.54 3.83
N THR A 56 20.26 -12.79 4.38
CA THR A 56 20.55 -11.66 5.29
C THR A 56 20.94 -12.18 6.67
N THR A 57 21.94 -13.06 6.71
CA THR A 57 22.65 -13.53 7.92
C THR A 57 23.90 -12.70 8.21
N LEU A 58 24.26 -11.78 7.32
CA LEU A 58 25.11 -10.66 7.72
C LEU A 58 24.28 -9.79 8.66
N PRO A 59 24.82 -9.35 9.81
CA PRO A 59 24.19 -8.33 10.62
C PRO A 59 24.14 -7.07 9.78
N SER A 60 23.10 -6.94 8.96
CA SER A 60 22.71 -5.66 8.41
C SER A 60 22.37 -4.84 9.64
N PRO A 61 23.08 -3.75 9.91
CA PRO A 61 22.77 -2.91 11.05
C PRO A 61 21.26 -2.63 11.07
N ASP A 62 20.64 -2.60 12.25
CA ASP A 62 19.17 -2.45 12.38
C ASP A 62 18.60 -1.25 11.60
N TYR A 63 19.44 -0.29 11.20
CA TYR A 63 19.10 0.85 10.34
C TYR A 63 19.03 0.56 8.82
N LEU A 64 19.61 -0.53 8.30
CA LEU A 64 19.58 -0.87 6.87
C LEU A 64 18.43 -1.79 6.47
N ILE A 65 17.88 -2.59 7.40
CA ILE A 65 16.67 -3.40 7.16
C ILE A 65 15.46 -2.50 6.85
N PRO A 66 15.22 -1.39 7.57
CA PRO A 66 14.19 -0.41 7.22
C PRO A 66 14.39 0.17 5.82
N LEU A 67 15.62 0.52 5.41
CA LEU A 67 15.88 1.06 4.08
C LEU A 67 15.60 0.04 2.97
N SER A 68 16.12 -1.18 3.04
CA SER A 68 15.90 -2.18 1.98
C SER A 68 14.46 -2.68 1.92
N THR A 69 13.76 -2.72 3.05
CA THR A 69 12.35 -3.14 3.10
C THR A 69 11.36 -2.02 2.78
N ALA A 70 11.64 -0.77 3.16
CA ALA A 70 10.82 0.38 2.77
C ALA A 70 10.91 0.66 1.27
N MET A 71 12.04 0.32 0.64
CA MET A 71 12.24 0.44 -0.80
C MET A 71 11.52 -0.65 -1.61
N THR A 72 10.96 -1.68 -0.97
CA THR A 72 10.12 -2.66 -1.65
C THR A 72 8.65 -2.36 -1.34
N PRO A 73 7.84 -1.93 -2.33
CA PRO A 73 6.44 -1.61 -2.15
C PRO A 73 5.63 -2.71 -1.44
N LEU A 74 5.98 -3.98 -1.67
CA LEU A 74 5.39 -5.16 -1.03
C LEU A 74 5.42 -5.12 0.51
N TYR A 75 6.46 -4.54 1.11
CA TYR A 75 6.59 -4.44 2.55
C TYR A 75 6.36 -3.02 3.08
N ARG A 76 6.00 -2.08 2.19
CA ARG A 76 5.62 -0.72 2.57
C ARG A 76 4.11 -0.57 2.66
N PHE A 77 3.39 -1.14 1.71
CA PHE A 77 1.94 -1.00 1.62
C PHE A 77 1.22 -2.31 1.88
N PHE A 78 0.04 -2.22 2.48
CA PHE A 78 -0.95 -3.28 2.41
C PHE A 78 -2.23 -2.79 1.75
N ILE A 79 -2.99 -3.73 1.22
CA ILE A 79 -4.31 -3.46 0.67
C ILE A 79 -5.33 -3.85 1.70
N GLN A 80 -6.15 -2.89 2.09
CA GLN A 80 -7.35 -3.17 2.85
C GLN A 80 -8.55 -3.26 1.89
N VAL A 81 -9.28 -4.37 2.05
CA VAL A 81 -10.59 -4.58 1.43
C VAL A 81 -11.60 -4.61 2.56
N ASP A 82 -12.44 -3.58 2.64
CA ASP A 82 -13.49 -3.47 3.65
C ASP A 82 -14.89 -3.55 3.02
N GLU A 83 -15.93 -3.31 3.82
CA GLU A 83 -17.31 -3.32 3.33
C GLU A 83 -17.52 -2.30 2.21
N ALA A 84 -16.92 -1.11 2.29
CA ALA A 84 -17.04 -0.09 1.26
C ALA A 84 -16.37 -0.54 -0.05
N SER A 85 -15.21 -1.18 0.05
CA SER A 85 -14.55 -1.83 -1.10
C SER A 85 -15.46 -2.84 -1.79
N LEU A 86 -16.14 -3.71 -1.02
CA LEU A 86 -17.02 -4.72 -1.59
C LEU A 86 -18.30 -4.12 -2.19
N ARG A 87 -18.87 -3.09 -1.54
CA ARG A 87 -20.03 -2.36 -2.06
C ARG A 87 -19.73 -1.66 -3.38
N SER A 88 -18.53 -1.11 -3.54
CA SER A 88 -18.10 -0.43 -4.76
C SER A 88 -18.22 -1.32 -6.02
N LEU A 89 -18.03 -2.63 -5.88
CA LEU A 89 -18.20 -3.60 -6.96
C LEU A 89 -19.66 -3.82 -7.35
N ILE A 90 -20.55 -3.82 -6.36
CA ILE A 90 -21.98 -4.11 -6.55
C ILE A 90 -22.71 -2.88 -7.08
N GLU A 91 -22.31 -1.70 -6.61
CA GLU A 91 -22.97 -0.42 -6.91
C GLU A 91 -22.43 0.24 -8.19
N ALA A 92 -21.45 -0.37 -8.86
CA ALA A 92 -20.86 0.13 -10.10
C ALA A 92 -21.92 0.26 -11.21
N LYS A 93 -22.21 1.49 -11.62
CA LYS A 93 -23.23 1.81 -12.64
C LYS A 93 -22.85 1.36 -14.05
N CYS A 94 -21.56 1.28 -14.34
CA CYS A 94 -21.01 0.80 -15.60
C CYS A 94 -19.87 -0.16 -15.28
N PRO A 95 -20.10 -1.48 -15.31
CA PRO A 95 -19.07 -2.45 -15.05
C PRO A 95 -18.16 -2.61 -16.26
N ASP A 96 -17.41 -1.57 -16.61
CA ASP A 96 -16.18 -1.80 -17.37
C ASP A 96 -15.10 -2.25 -16.38
N HIS A 97 -14.20 -3.11 -16.86
CA HIS A 97 -13.16 -3.73 -16.03
C HIS A 97 -12.17 -2.72 -15.43
N CYS A 98 -12.25 -1.46 -15.87
CA CYS A 98 -11.33 -0.38 -15.51
C CYS A 98 -11.89 0.52 -14.39
N HIS A 99 -13.18 0.45 -14.07
CA HIS A 99 -13.78 1.33 -13.07
C HIS A 99 -14.60 0.58 -12.01
N THR A 100 -14.57 -0.75 -12.01
CA THR A 100 -15.16 -1.58 -10.95
C THR A 100 -14.17 -1.89 -9.86
N GLY A 101 -14.55 -1.63 -8.61
CA GLY A 101 -13.79 -2.06 -7.44
C GLY A 101 -12.82 -0.99 -6.95
N GLU A 102 -12.98 -0.64 -5.69
CA GLU A 102 -12.14 0.30 -4.97
C GLU A 102 -11.54 -0.42 -3.77
N VAL A 103 -10.28 -0.15 -3.47
CA VAL A 103 -9.58 -0.70 -2.30
C VAL A 103 -8.80 0.41 -1.62
N ASN A 104 -8.46 0.21 -0.35
CA ASN A 104 -7.64 1.16 0.39
C ASN A 104 -6.18 0.70 0.32
N LEU A 105 -5.31 1.52 -0.24
CA LEU A 105 -3.86 1.35 -0.16
C LEU A 105 -3.35 2.08 1.07
N VAL A 106 -2.79 1.33 2.02
CA VAL A 106 -2.35 1.87 3.31
C VAL A 106 -0.83 1.87 3.38
N ASP A 107 -0.24 3.03 3.66
CA ASP A 107 1.18 3.15 3.96
C ASP A 107 1.42 2.73 5.42
N THR A 108 2.30 1.76 5.62
CA THR A 108 2.64 1.24 6.95
C THR A 108 3.68 2.07 7.68
N TYR A 109 4.45 2.86 6.93
CA TYR A 109 5.48 3.75 7.48
C TYR A 109 4.95 5.13 7.80
N TRP A 110 3.75 5.48 7.33
CA TRP A 110 3.10 6.71 7.72
C TRP A 110 2.82 6.70 9.22
N GLU A 111 3.30 7.74 9.89
CA GLU A 111 3.11 8.03 11.29
C GLU A 111 2.82 9.53 11.39
N LEU A 112 1.93 9.92 12.31
CA LEU A 112 1.76 11.32 12.66
C LEU A 112 3.10 11.80 13.23
N MET A 113 3.75 12.77 12.58
CA MET A 113 5.06 13.21 13.05
C MET A 113 4.92 13.80 14.45
N PRO A 114 5.88 13.56 15.36
CA PRO A 114 5.87 14.20 16.69
C PRO A 114 5.84 15.73 16.62
N GLU A 115 6.38 16.30 15.54
CA GLU A 115 6.33 17.72 15.21
C GLU A 115 4.90 18.18 14.91
N ASP A 116 4.08 17.34 14.27
CA ASP A 116 2.65 17.57 14.04
C ASP A 116 1.85 17.43 15.34
N LEU A 117 2.25 16.51 16.22
CA LEU A 117 1.65 16.36 17.55
C LEU A 117 1.98 17.53 18.49
N ALA A 118 3.18 18.11 18.38
CA ALA A 118 3.58 19.31 19.10
C ALA A 118 2.99 20.58 18.47
N ALA A 119 2.83 20.58 17.14
CA ALA A 119 2.15 21.64 16.40
C ALA A 119 0.63 21.60 16.60
N LEU A 120 0.01 20.61 17.25
CA LEU A 120 -1.43 20.67 17.56
C LEU A 120 -1.84 21.93 18.35
N GLU A 121 -0.88 22.61 19.01
CA GLU A 121 -1.08 23.93 19.63
C GLU A 121 -0.93 25.12 18.65
N ASP A 122 -0.22 24.96 17.52
CA ASP A 122 0.03 25.96 16.46
C ASP A 122 -0.45 25.48 15.07
N TYR A 123 -1.37 24.51 15.03
CA TYR A 123 -1.76 23.79 13.83
C TYR A 123 -2.47 24.77 12.91
N VAL A 124 -1.99 24.91 11.68
CA VAL A 124 -2.81 25.51 10.64
C VAL A 124 -3.86 24.47 10.30
N ASP A 125 -4.98 24.50 11.00
CA ASP A 125 -6.17 23.76 10.64
C ASP A 125 -6.48 24.10 9.17
N GLU A 126 -6.19 23.15 8.27
CA GLU A 126 -6.48 23.28 6.84
C GLU A 126 -8.01 23.29 6.59
N GLY A 127 -8.81 23.12 7.65
CA GLY A 127 -10.27 23.07 7.59
C GLY A 127 -10.78 21.75 7.02
N LEU A 128 -9.93 20.73 6.96
CA LEU A 128 -10.25 19.43 6.39
C LEU A 128 -11.01 18.56 7.40
N GLU A 129 -11.98 17.80 6.89
CA GLU A 129 -12.73 16.84 7.71
C GLU A 129 -11.80 15.76 8.27
N ALA A 130 -11.93 15.46 9.56
CA ALA A 130 -11.11 14.44 10.20
C ALA A 130 -11.41 13.04 9.66
N ILE A 131 -10.38 12.34 9.20
CA ILE A 131 -10.45 10.93 8.78
C ILE A 131 -9.64 10.12 9.78
N ASP A 132 -10.29 9.19 10.47
CA ASP A 132 -9.69 8.40 11.56
C ASP A 132 -9.00 9.29 12.63
N GLY A 133 -9.53 10.50 12.85
CA GLY A 133 -8.98 11.49 13.77
C GLY A 133 -7.82 12.33 13.22
N CYS A 134 -7.45 12.15 11.95
CA CYS A 134 -6.44 12.96 11.26
C CYS A 134 -7.09 14.06 10.40
N THR A 135 -6.68 15.31 10.61
CA THR A 135 -7.13 16.48 9.84
C THR A 135 -6.09 16.96 8.82
N GLN A 136 -4.98 16.24 8.66
CA GLN A 136 -3.99 16.54 7.62
C GLN A 136 -4.53 16.19 6.24
N GLU A 137 -3.89 16.76 5.22
CA GLU A 137 -4.05 16.32 3.84
C GLU A 137 -3.71 14.82 3.71
N ASP A 138 -2.49 14.41 4.10
CA ASP A 138 -2.08 13.00 4.06
C ASP A 138 -2.47 12.25 5.34
N VAL A 139 -3.42 11.33 5.24
CA VAL A 139 -3.87 10.48 6.35
C VAL A 139 -3.19 9.09 6.37
N GLY A 140 -2.19 8.90 5.50
CA GLY A 140 -1.36 7.69 5.40
C GLY A 140 -2.05 6.52 4.73
N TRP A 141 -3.17 6.77 4.06
CA TRP A 141 -3.84 5.85 3.18
C TRP A 141 -4.60 6.61 2.12
N MET A 142 -4.80 5.97 0.97
CA MET A 142 -5.64 6.50 -0.10
C MET A 142 -6.51 5.38 -0.66
N LYS A 143 -7.65 5.75 -1.23
CA LYS A 143 -8.48 4.82 -1.97
C LYS A 143 -8.00 4.76 -3.42
N ILE A 144 -7.79 3.57 -3.95
CA ILE A 144 -7.37 3.36 -5.33
C ILE A 144 -8.34 2.42 -6.04
N ALA A 145 -8.42 2.54 -7.36
CA ALA A 145 -9.18 1.59 -8.16
C ALA A 145 -8.44 0.24 -8.24
N SER A 146 -9.16 -0.88 -8.12
CA SER A 146 -8.54 -2.21 -7.95
C SER A 146 -7.71 -2.67 -9.15
N TRP A 147 -7.99 -2.17 -10.35
CA TRP A 147 -7.20 -2.46 -11.55
C TRP A 147 -5.79 -1.85 -11.50
N MET A 148 -5.55 -0.88 -10.61
CA MET A 148 -4.22 -0.30 -10.37
C MET A 148 -3.30 -1.25 -9.59
N LEU A 149 -3.79 -2.38 -9.07
CA LEU A 149 -3.00 -3.37 -8.34
C LEU A 149 -2.12 -4.23 -9.26
N CYS A 150 -1.38 -3.59 -10.16
CA CYS A 150 -0.48 -4.24 -11.10
C CYS A 150 0.99 -4.01 -10.69
N PRO A 151 1.93 -4.86 -11.17
CA PRO A 151 3.35 -4.67 -10.92
C PRO A 151 3.89 -3.28 -11.30
N ASP A 152 3.35 -2.66 -12.35
CA ASP A 152 3.76 -1.32 -12.80
C ASP A 152 3.45 -0.24 -11.77
N PHE A 153 2.27 -0.31 -11.14
CA PHE A 153 1.90 0.61 -10.07
C PHE A 153 2.82 0.47 -8.86
N TYR A 154 3.10 -0.77 -8.44
CA TYR A 154 4.03 -1.02 -7.35
C TYR A 154 5.43 -0.50 -7.67
N ALA A 155 5.94 -0.72 -8.88
CA ALA A 155 7.24 -0.17 -9.30
C ALA A 155 7.30 1.36 -9.23
N ARG A 156 6.15 2.04 -9.36
CA ARG A 156 6.06 3.51 -9.32
C ARG A 156 5.85 4.07 -7.93
N ILE A 157 5.08 3.44 -7.04
CA ILE A 157 4.68 4.02 -5.74
C ILE A 157 5.72 3.81 -4.62
N GLY A 158 6.94 3.35 -4.93
CA GLY A 158 7.89 2.81 -3.96
C GLY A 158 8.58 3.81 -3.02
N ASN A 159 8.44 5.12 -3.22
CA ASN A 159 9.07 6.14 -2.37
C ASN A 159 8.08 7.27 -2.00
N ASP A 160 8.51 8.16 -1.09
CA ASP A 160 7.66 9.22 -0.52
C ASP A 160 7.27 10.28 -1.56
N GLU A 161 8.16 10.58 -2.51
CA GLU A 161 7.86 11.55 -3.57
C GLU A 161 6.79 11.00 -4.52
N ASP A 162 6.88 9.71 -4.86
CA ASP A 162 5.88 9.03 -5.67
C ASP A 162 4.57 8.86 -4.93
N TRP A 163 4.58 8.61 -3.62
CA TRP A 163 3.37 8.66 -2.80
C TRP A 163 2.67 10.01 -2.94
N TRP A 164 3.37 11.10 -2.65
CA TRP A 164 2.81 12.45 -2.70
C TRP A 164 2.27 12.84 -4.08
N ARG A 165 2.97 12.45 -5.16
CA ARG A 165 2.52 12.72 -6.55
C ARG A 165 1.21 12.03 -6.93
N ASN A 166 0.86 10.95 -6.24
CA ASN A 166 -0.31 10.13 -6.54
C ASN A 166 -1.38 10.17 -5.45
N TYR A 167 -1.05 10.80 -4.33
CA TYR A 167 -1.92 10.87 -3.18
C TYR A 167 -3.21 11.59 -3.55
N VAL A 168 -4.32 10.91 -3.25
CA VAL A 168 -5.65 11.50 -3.30
C VAL A 168 -6.24 11.25 -1.93
N ARG A 169 -6.54 12.34 -1.22
CA ARG A 169 -7.17 12.28 0.09
C ARG A 169 -8.52 11.56 -0.03
N PRO A 170 -8.79 10.53 0.79
CA PRO A 170 -10.13 9.94 0.85
C PRO A 170 -11.19 10.98 1.28
N PRO A 171 -12.48 10.80 0.96
CA PRO A 171 -13.10 9.60 0.38
C PRO A 171 -12.95 9.45 -1.14
N GLU A 172 -12.33 10.40 -1.82
CA GLU A 172 -12.06 10.37 -3.26
C GLU A 172 -11.16 9.20 -3.66
N THR A 173 -11.40 8.67 -4.87
CA THR A 173 -10.65 7.55 -5.41
C THR A 173 -9.56 8.05 -6.36
N CYS A 174 -8.34 7.56 -6.18
CA CYS A 174 -7.24 7.73 -7.11
C CYS A 174 -7.41 6.80 -8.33
N TYR A 175 -7.32 7.38 -9.54
CA TYR A 175 -7.42 6.68 -10.84
C TYR A 175 -6.19 6.90 -11.72
N VAL A 176 -5.04 7.18 -11.13
CA VAL A 176 -3.87 7.68 -11.87
C VAL A 176 -3.21 6.57 -12.71
N PHE A 177 -2.83 6.94 -13.94
CA PHE A 177 -1.93 6.19 -14.82
C PHE A 177 -0.83 7.12 -15.34
#